data_AF-A0A2I0JQN2-F1
#
_entry.id   AF-A0A2I0JQN2-F1
#
_cell.length_a   1.000
_cell.length_b   1.000
_cell.length_c   1.000
_cell.angle_alpha   90.00
_cell.angle_beta   90.00
_cell.angle_gamma   90.00
#
_symmetry.space_group_name_H-M   'P 1'
#
loop_
_entity.id
_entity.type
_entity.pdbx_description
1 polymer ?
#
loop_
_entity_poly.entity_id
_entity_poly.type
_entity_poly.pdbx_seq_one_letter_code
_entity_poly.pdbx_strand_id
1 'polypeptide(L)'
;MERAMRFTGLIRSLANEDYPVSVPLNVTTKMFIVISMNYLCENRTNCQDTTDHVILASSMNNISWANPTVDVLQAYYRNISGYYTTNFPDWPSVMYNFTAQDISFDFAVTDQATKVKVLNYNESVEIVFQGTDLIAGSGVHPMHMHGYSFYVVGMGQGNFDNETDPLIYNLVDPPKANTFIVPKNGWLAIRFVADNPGMTTISFSNI
;
A
#
# COMPACT_ATOMS: atom_id res chain seq x y z
N MET A 1 -0.62 18.94 10.67
CA MET A 1 -0.82 17.84 9.70
C MET A 1 -1.99 18.13 8.75
N GLU A 2 -3.17 18.50 9.25
CA GLU A 2 -4.37 18.75 8.43
C GLU A 2 -4.19 19.79 7.30
N ARG A 3 -3.51 20.92 7.55
CA ARG A 3 -3.26 21.95 6.51
C ARG A 3 -2.36 21.45 5.37
N ALA A 4 -1.34 20.66 5.70
CA ALA A 4 -0.45 20.05 4.71
C ALA A 4 -1.24 19.05 3.85
N MET A 5 -2.09 18.23 4.47
CA MET A 5 -2.98 17.31 3.77
C MET A 5 -3.94 18.01 2.80
N ARG A 6 -4.57 19.11 3.23
CA ARG A 6 -5.42 19.92 2.34
C ARG A 6 -4.64 20.45 1.16
N PHE A 7 -3.43 20.96 1.36
CA PHE A 7 -2.58 21.43 0.27
C PHE A 7 -2.19 20.30 -0.69
N THR A 8 -1.79 19.14 -0.18
CA THR A 8 -1.45 17.96 -0.98
C THR A 8 -2.62 17.51 -1.87
N GLY A 9 -3.86 17.59 -1.36
CA GLY A 9 -5.07 17.31 -2.13
C GLY A 9 -5.38 18.32 -3.25
N LEU A 10 -4.69 19.47 -3.30
CA LEU A 10 -4.84 20.46 -4.38
C LEU A 10 -3.86 20.23 -5.54
N ILE A 11 -2.89 19.32 -5.39
CA ILE A 11 -1.94 19.00 -6.46
C ILE A 11 -2.71 18.36 -7.62
N ARG A 12 -2.48 18.87 -8.84
CA ARG A 12 -3.12 18.40 -10.07
C ARG A 12 -2.10 18.24 -11.18
N SER A 13 -2.40 17.38 -12.15
CA SER A 13 -1.65 17.33 -13.40
C SER A 13 -1.93 18.58 -14.24
N LEU A 14 -1.02 18.93 -15.16
CA LEU A 14 -1.21 20.07 -16.07
C LEU A 14 -2.42 19.89 -17.00
N ALA A 15 -2.64 18.65 -17.48
CA ALA A 15 -3.85 18.20 -18.18
C ALA A 15 -4.36 19.14 -19.29
N ASN A 16 -3.50 19.42 -20.28
CA ASN A 16 -3.86 20.20 -21.47
C ASN A 16 -3.54 19.41 -22.75
N GLU A 17 -3.76 20.01 -23.94
CA GLU A 17 -3.57 19.32 -25.22
C GLU A 17 -2.12 18.85 -25.45
N ASP A 18 -1.13 19.64 -25.01
CA ASP A 18 0.29 19.30 -25.14
C ASP A 18 0.74 18.24 -24.12
N TYR A 19 0.06 18.16 -22.98
CA TYR A 19 0.35 17.26 -21.86
C TYR A 19 -0.91 16.54 -21.38
N PRO A 20 -1.47 15.62 -22.20
CA PRO A 20 -2.72 14.95 -21.88
C PRO A 20 -2.57 13.99 -20.71
N VAL A 21 -3.67 13.79 -19.99
CA VAL A 21 -3.81 12.78 -18.93
C VAL A 21 -4.72 11.65 -19.40
N SER A 22 -4.36 10.43 -19.03
CA SER A 22 -5.10 9.21 -19.40
C SER A 22 -5.36 8.39 -18.14
N VAL A 23 -6.32 8.86 -17.35
CA VAL A 23 -6.71 8.21 -16.09
C VAL A 23 -7.48 6.92 -16.41
N PRO A 24 -7.11 5.76 -15.83
CA PRO A 24 -7.89 4.54 -16.03
C PRO A 24 -9.28 4.66 -15.39
N LEU A 25 -10.33 4.61 -16.22
CA LEU A 25 -11.73 4.72 -15.76
C LEU A 25 -12.35 3.36 -15.45
N ASN A 26 -12.07 2.36 -16.31
CA ASN A 26 -12.55 0.99 -16.15
C ASN A 26 -11.52 0.18 -15.37
N VAL A 27 -11.68 0.13 -14.05
CA VAL A 27 -10.79 -0.64 -13.16
C VAL A 27 -11.15 -2.13 -13.23
N THR A 28 -10.18 -2.97 -13.57
CA THR A 28 -10.32 -4.43 -13.64
C THR A 28 -9.86 -5.12 -12.37
N THR A 29 -8.93 -4.50 -11.63
CA THR A 29 -8.33 -5.07 -10.42
C THR A 29 -8.35 -4.03 -9.30
N LYS A 30 -8.93 -4.39 -8.15
CA LYS A 30 -9.00 -3.53 -6.96
C LYS A 30 -8.25 -4.17 -5.81
N MET A 31 -7.42 -3.39 -5.14
CA MET A 31 -6.70 -3.81 -3.95
C MET A 31 -6.92 -2.79 -2.83
N PHE A 32 -7.13 -3.28 -1.61
CA PHE A 32 -7.15 -2.50 -0.39
C PHE A 32 -5.98 -2.97 0.48
N ILE A 33 -5.00 -2.10 0.63
CA ILE A 33 -3.71 -2.40 1.24
C ILE A 33 -3.55 -1.60 2.52
N VAL A 34 -3.67 -2.29 3.64
CA VAL A 34 -3.41 -1.72 4.97
C VAL A 34 -1.90 -1.63 5.17
N ILE A 35 -1.41 -0.43 5.44
CA ILE A 35 0.00 -0.15 5.73
C ILE A 35 0.14 0.13 7.21
N SER A 36 1.04 -0.59 7.87
CA SER A 36 1.24 -0.50 9.30
C SER A 36 2.70 -0.62 9.67
N MET A 37 3.09 0.05 10.75
CA MET A 37 4.18 -0.44 11.59
C MET A 37 3.65 -1.57 12.48
N ASN A 38 4.50 -2.56 12.69
CA ASN A 38 4.15 -3.81 13.34
C ASN A 38 5.30 -4.31 14.21
N TYR A 39 5.04 -5.40 14.91
CA TYR A 39 6.03 -6.21 15.58
C TYR A 39 6.11 -7.59 14.92
N LEU A 40 7.33 -8.07 14.71
CA LEU A 40 7.61 -9.48 14.48
C LEU A 40 7.92 -10.15 15.81
N CYS A 41 7.29 -11.28 16.07
CA CYS A 41 7.62 -12.09 17.24
C CYS A 41 8.65 -13.15 16.90
N GLU A 42 9.69 -13.24 17.73
CA GLU A 42 10.69 -14.33 17.61
C GLU A 42 10.06 -15.70 17.88
N ASN A 43 9.04 -15.77 18.76
CA ASN A 43 8.27 -16.96 19.04
C ASN A 43 6.76 -16.67 19.04
N ARG A 44 6.03 -17.20 18.03
CA ARG A 44 4.59 -16.93 17.83
C ARG A 44 3.70 -17.34 19.01
N THR A 45 4.14 -18.25 19.89
CA THR A 45 3.32 -18.69 21.02
C THR A 45 3.37 -17.75 22.23
N ASN A 46 4.40 -16.91 22.36
CA ASN A 46 4.62 -16.03 23.52
C ASN A 46 4.81 -14.56 23.11
N CYS A 47 4.03 -14.07 22.14
CA CYS A 47 3.93 -12.64 21.85
C CYS A 47 3.18 -11.92 23.00
N GLN A 48 3.82 -11.72 24.14
CA GLN A 48 3.30 -10.86 25.21
C GLN A 48 3.94 -9.48 25.16
N ASP A 49 3.22 -8.50 25.73
CA ASP A 49 3.47 -7.05 25.82
C ASP A 49 4.73 -6.68 26.64
N THR A 50 5.81 -7.47 26.51
CA THR A 50 7.11 -7.24 27.13
C THR A 50 8.13 -7.03 26.01
N THR A 51 8.81 -5.89 26.05
CA THR A 51 9.77 -5.37 25.05
C THR A 51 10.93 -6.30 24.67
N ASP A 52 11.12 -7.44 25.34
CA ASP A 52 12.31 -8.28 25.19
C ASP A 52 12.23 -9.33 24.07
N HIS A 53 11.06 -9.51 23.41
CA HIS A 53 10.87 -10.58 22.41
C HIS A 53 10.19 -10.15 21.10
N VAL A 54 10.12 -8.84 20.84
CA VAL A 54 9.50 -8.28 19.63
C VAL A 54 10.48 -7.42 18.84
N ILE A 55 10.49 -7.60 17.53
CA ILE A 55 11.33 -6.84 16.59
C ILE A 55 10.43 -5.85 15.87
N LEU A 56 10.83 -4.58 15.82
CA LEU A 56 10.09 -3.57 15.06
C LEU A 56 10.10 -3.94 13.56
N ALA A 57 8.92 -3.90 12.95
CA ALA A 57 8.71 -4.25 11.56
C ALA A 57 7.67 -3.34 10.91
N SER A 58 7.42 -3.58 9.64
CA SER A 58 6.36 -2.92 8.90
C SER A 58 5.74 -3.93 7.93
N SER A 59 4.50 -3.69 7.54
CA SER A 59 3.75 -4.64 6.70
C SER A 59 2.81 -3.96 5.73
N MET A 60 2.45 -4.72 4.69
CA MET A 60 1.30 -4.45 3.83
C MET A 60 0.33 -5.62 3.94
N ASN A 61 -0.95 -5.35 4.24
CA ASN A 61 -1.96 -6.38 4.53
C ASN A 61 -1.48 -7.46 5.53
N ASN A 62 -0.81 -7.00 6.58
CA ASN A 62 -0.24 -7.82 7.65
C ASN A 62 0.83 -8.84 7.19
N ILE A 63 1.50 -8.57 6.07
CA ILE A 63 2.67 -9.31 5.61
C ILE A 63 3.90 -8.39 5.64
N SER A 64 4.85 -8.70 6.50
CA SER A 64 6.17 -8.08 6.52
C SER A 64 7.08 -8.76 5.51
N TRP A 65 7.66 -7.97 4.59
CA TRP A 65 8.47 -8.49 3.52
C TRP A 65 9.78 -9.10 4.04
N ALA A 66 10.02 -10.38 3.71
CA ALA A 66 11.33 -11.00 3.85
C ALA A 66 12.07 -11.00 2.51
N ASN A 67 13.33 -10.55 2.51
CA ASN A 67 14.19 -10.65 1.34
C ASN A 67 14.52 -12.12 1.05
N PRO A 68 14.20 -12.65 -0.14
CA PRO A 68 14.57 -14.00 -0.50
C PRO A 68 16.07 -14.10 -0.79
N THR A 69 16.65 -15.29 -0.66
CA THR A 69 18.07 -15.53 -0.96
C THR A 69 18.37 -15.58 -2.46
N VAL A 70 17.36 -15.75 -3.30
CA VAL A 70 17.41 -15.51 -4.76
C VAL A 70 16.39 -14.44 -5.08
N ASP A 71 16.82 -13.43 -5.83
CA ASP A 71 15.97 -12.34 -6.30
C ASP A 71 14.71 -12.86 -7.01
N VAL A 72 13.58 -12.18 -6.79
CA VAL A 72 12.27 -12.56 -7.33
C VAL A 72 12.28 -12.56 -8.85
N LEU A 73 12.91 -11.57 -9.50
CA LEU A 73 12.98 -11.51 -10.96
C LEU A 73 13.80 -12.68 -11.51
N GLN A 74 14.93 -13.01 -10.87
CA GLN A 74 15.73 -14.19 -11.23
C GLN A 74 14.95 -15.50 -11.04
N ALA A 75 14.28 -15.68 -9.89
CA ALA A 75 13.49 -16.87 -9.60
C ALA A 75 12.33 -17.02 -10.60
N TYR A 76 11.64 -15.92 -10.93
CA TYR A 76 10.60 -15.88 -11.96
C TYR A 76 11.15 -16.26 -13.34
N TYR A 77 12.20 -15.57 -13.81
CA TYR A 77 12.73 -15.75 -15.16
C TYR A 77 13.32 -17.14 -15.39
N ARG A 78 13.92 -17.74 -14.35
CA ARG A 78 14.51 -19.09 -14.40
C ARG A 78 13.56 -20.19 -13.93
N ASN A 79 12.31 -19.85 -13.60
CA ASN A 79 11.31 -20.78 -13.08
C ASN A 79 11.81 -21.61 -11.88
N ILE A 80 12.41 -20.94 -10.90
CA ILE A 80 12.94 -21.56 -9.68
C ILE A 80 11.93 -21.39 -8.55
N SER A 81 11.49 -22.51 -7.96
CA SER A 81 10.51 -22.52 -6.88
C SER A 81 11.14 -22.28 -5.50
N GLY A 82 10.29 -21.91 -4.52
CA GLY A 82 10.68 -21.83 -3.09
C GLY A 82 11.16 -20.46 -2.62
N TYR A 83 11.29 -19.46 -3.49
CA TYR A 83 11.78 -18.13 -3.14
C TYR A 83 10.69 -17.08 -2.91
N TYR A 84 9.51 -17.27 -3.49
CA TYR A 84 8.36 -16.39 -3.28
C TYR A 84 7.06 -17.16 -3.54
N THR A 85 5.93 -16.62 -3.10
CA THR A 85 4.59 -17.10 -3.48
C THR A 85 3.79 -15.99 -4.14
N THR A 86 2.88 -16.34 -5.07
CA THR A 86 2.11 -15.38 -5.88
C THR A 86 0.76 -14.98 -5.27
N ASN A 87 0.59 -15.24 -3.97
CA ASN A 87 -0.67 -15.06 -3.25
C ASN A 87 -0.60 -13.89 -2.24
N PHE A 88 0.02 -12.78 -2.62
CA PHE A 88 -0.16 -11.54 -1.87
C PHE A 88 -1.65 -11.15 -1.92
N PRO A 89 -2.29 -10.86 -0.78
CA PRO A 89 -3.73 -10.69 -0.73
C PRO A 89 -4.15 -9.28 -1.19
N ASP A 90 -5.22 -9.23 -1.99
CA ASP A 90 -5.80 -7.97 -2.46
C ASP A 90 -6.52 -7.19 -1.34
N TRP A 91 -6.84 -7.86 -0.22
CA TRP A 91 -7.55 -7.30 0.94
C TRP A 91 -6.89 -7.80 2.24
N PRO A 92 -6.93 -7.04 3.34
CA PRO A 92 -6.46 -7.53 4.64
C PRO A 92 -7.31 -8.72 5.09
N SER A 93 -6.69 -9.66 5.80
CA SER A 93 -7.39 -10.84 6.34
C SER A 93 -8.37 -10.50 7.45
N VAL A 94 -8.19 -9.35 8.11
CA VAL A 94 -9.06 -8.86 9.19
C VAL A 94 -9.35 -7.38 8.99
N MET A 95 -10.64 -7.04 9.02
CA MET A 95 -11.10 -5.66 9.01
C MET A 95 -11.32 -5.19 10.45
N TYR A 96 -10.85 -4.00 10.76
CA TYR A 96 -11.08 -3.32 12.03
C TYR A 96 -11.13 -1.81 11.80
N ASN A 97 -11.38 -1.03 12.85
CA ASN A 97 -11.26 0.42 12.76
C ASN A 97 -9.76 0.78 12.73
N PHE A 98 -9.20 0.90 11.53
CA PHE A 98 -7.76 1.09 11.29
C PHE A 98 -7.21 2.36 11.96
N THR A 99 -8.04 3.38 12.11
CA THR A 99 -7.66 4.69 12.64
C THR A 99 -8.13 4.94 14.09
N ALA A 100 -8.58 3.91 14.81
CA ALA A 100 -8.91 4.03 16.23
C ALA A 100 -7.64 4.17 17.09
N GLN A 101 -7.73 4.86 18.23
CA GLN A 101 -6.57 5.05 19.14
C GLN A 101 -6.30 3.83 20.03
N ASP A 102 -7.35 3.09 20.42
CA ASP A 102 -7.25 1.94 21.34
C ASP A 102 -7.33 0.62 20.56
N ILE A 103 -6.38 0.38 19.66
CA ILE A 103 -6.32 -0.85 18.86
C ILE A 103 -5.62 -1.96 19.68
N SER A 104 -6.19 -3.17 19.68
CA SER A 104 -5.58 -4.34 20.32
C SER A 104 -4.16 -4.61 19.82
N PHE A 105 -3.25 -4.96 20.73
CA PHE A 105 -1.88 -5.36 20.41
C PHE A 105 -1.82 -6.52 19.41
N ASP A 106 -2.82 -7.40 19.39
CA ASP A 106 -2.89 -8.52 18.46
C ASP A 106 -2.86 -8.08 16.99
N PHE A 107 -3.40 -6.90 16.67
CA PHE A 107 -3.34 -6.33 15.32
C PHE A 107 -1.98 -5.73 14.97
N ALA A 108 -1.14 -5.43 15.98
CA ALA A 108 0.22 -4.95 15.78
C ALA A 108 1.19 -6.07 15.42
N VAL A 109 0.85 -7.35 15.68
CA VAL A 109 1.71 -8.49 15.34
C VAL A 109 1.54 -8.88 13.87
N THR A 110 2.66 -9.00 13.15
CA THR A 110 2.67 -9.32 11.73
C THR A 110 3.39 -10.62 11.38
N ASP A 111 3.03 -11.17 10.22
CA ASP A 111 3.65 -12.36 9.67
C ASP A 111 4.75 -11.98 8.67
N GLN A 112 5.90 -12.63 8.75
CA GLN A 112 6.97 -12.44 7.77
C GLN A 112 6.86 -13.42 6.59
N ALA A 113 6.87 -12.91 5.36
CA ALA A 113 6.88 -13.73 4.15
C ALA A 113 7.35 -12.97 2.90
N THR A 114 7.70 -13.71 1.84
CA THR A 114 7.98 -13.17 0.50
C THR A 114 6.79 -13.45 -0.42
N LYS A 115 5.79 -12.57 -0.42
CA LYS A 115 4.55 -12.70 -1.20
C LYS A 115 4.46 -11.62 -2.27
N VAL A 116 4.14 -12.01 -3.50
CA VAL A 116 3.97 -11.10 -4.64
C VAL A 116 2.54 -11.16 -5.19
N LYS A 117 2.10 -10.06 -5.81
CA LYS A 117 0.90 -10.01 -6.64
C LYS A 117 1.31 -10.10 -8.10
N VAL A 118 0.75 -11.06 -8.83
CA VAL A 118 0.87 -11.14 -10.29
C VAL A 118 -0.31 -10.41 -10.91
N LEU A 119 -0.03 -9.51 -11.85
CA LEU A 119 -1.01 -8.78 -12.64
C LEU A 119 -0.82 -9.17 -14.10
N ASN A 120 -1.91 -9.34 -14.85
CA ASN A 120 -1.78 -9.49 -16.29
C ASN A 120 -1.41 -8.15 -16.94
N TYR A 121 -0.70 -8.23 -18.06
CA TYR A 121 -0.38 -7.07 -18.87
C TYR A 121 -1.66 -6.33 -19.29
N ASN A 122 -1.65 -5.01 -19.22
CA ASN A 122 -2.78 -4.10 -19.48
C ASN A 122 -3.96 -4.18 -18.49
N GLU A 123 -3.81 -4.83 -17.32
CA GLU A 123 -4.80 -4.66 -16.26
C GLU A 123 -4.85 -3.20 -15.78
N SER A 124 -6.07 -2.70 -15.58
CA SER A 124 -6.33 -1.38 -14.98
C SER A 124 -6.53 -1.57 -13.48
N VAL A 125 -5.59 -1.07 -12.69
CA VAL A 125 -5.48 -1.37 -11.27
C VAL A 125 -5.81 -0.14 -10.44
N GLU A 126 -6.66 -0.31 -9.44
CA GLU A 126 -6.86 0.64 -8.35
C GLU A 126 -6.29 0.04 -7.06
N ILE A 127 -5.42 0.79 -6.40
CA ILE A 127 -4.94 0.45 -5.06
C ILE A 127 -5.38 1.54 -4.10
N VAL A 128 -6.08 1.15 -3.06
CA VAL A 128 -6.36 2.01 -1.91
C VAL A 128 -5.41 1.62 -0.79
N PHE A 129 -4.51 2.52 -0.45
CA PHE A 129 -3.67 2.39 0.74
C PHE A 129 -4.40 2.96 1.95
N GLN A 130 -4.47 2.19 3.03
CA GLN A 130 -5.05 2.59 4.30
C GLN A 130 -3.95 2.65 5.37
N GLY A 131 -3.72 3.84 5.92
CA GLY A 131 -2.87 4.00 7.10
C GLY A 131 -3.59 3.56 8.38
N THR A 132 -2.82 3.21 9.41
CA THR A 132 -3.33 2.80 10.72
C THR A 132 -2.74 3.61 11.87
N ASP A 133 -3.39 3.58 13.03
CA ASP A 133 -2.87 4.18 14.27
C ASP A 133 -2.05 3.17 15.12
N LEU A 134 -1.67 2.01 14.56
CA LEU A 134 -0.87 1.00 15.25
C LEU A 134 0.51 1.54 15.65
N ILE A 135 1.00 1.11 16.82
CA ILE A 135 2.32 1.49 17.40
C ILE A 135 2.48 3.02 17.44
N ALA A 136 1.58 3.67 18.18
CA ALA A 136 1.48 5.14 18.30
C ALA A 136 1.27 5.86 16.96
N GLY A 137 0.72 5.15 15.97
CA GLY A 137 0.39 5.56 14.62
C GLY A 137 1.57 6.13 13.87
N SER A 138 2.24 5.27 13.14
CA SER A 138 3.51 5.54 12.48
C SER A 138 3.44 6.58 11.36
N GLY A 139 3.34 7.86 11.71
CA GLY A 139 3.61 8.98 10.81
C GLY A 139 2.94 8.92 9.44
N VAL A 140 3.54 9.58 8.45
CA VAL A 140 3.11 9.52 7.05
C VAL A 140 3.93 8.47 6.31
N HIS A 141 3.31 7.70 5.42
CA HIS A 141 4.02 6.69 4.62
C HIS A 141 4.12 7.16 3.17
N PRO A 142 5.30 7.61 2.70
CA PRO A 142 5.50 7.92 1.29
C PRO A 142 5.60 6.60 0.51
N MET A 143 4.54 6.25 -0.20
CA MET A 143 4.46 5.05 -1.03
C MET A 143 5.09 5.33 -2.39
N HIS A 144 6.15 4.58 -2.72
CA HIS A 144 6.90 4.63 -3.97
C HIS A 144 6.69 3.35 -4.78
N MET A 145 6.51 3.48 -6.09
CA MET A 145 6.35 2.35 -7.01
C MET A 145 7.42 2.39 -8.10
N HIS A 146 8.17 1.30 -8.24
CA HIS A 146 9.20 1.17 -9.27
C HIS A 146 8.58 0.85 -10.64
N GLY A 147 9.13 1.45 -11.70
CA GLY A 147 8.73 1.16 -13.08
C GLY A 147 7.40 1.77 -13.52
N TYR A 148 6.70 2.48 -12.63
CA TYR A 148 5.42 3.12 -12.91
C TYR A 148 5.35 4.53 -12.30
N SER A 149 4.60 5.40 -12.97
CA SER A 149 3.90 6.48 -12.29
C SER A 149 2.41 6.13 -12.26
N PHE A 150 1.72 6.56 -11.21
CA PHE A 150 0.29 6.35 -10.98
C PHE A 150 -0.44 7.69 -10.85
N TYR A 151 -1.74 7.66 -11.09
CA TYR A 151 -2.63 8.79 -10.82
C TYR A 151 -3.15 8.69 -9.40
N VAL A 152 -3.00 9.77 -8.62
CA VAL A 152 -3.63 9.88 -7.30
C VAL A 152 -5.05 10.39 -7.47
N VAL A 153 -6.03 9.48 -7.41
CA VAL A 153 -7.43 9.81 -7.69
C VAL A 153 -8.18 10.28 -6.46
N GLY A 154 -7.72 9.96 -5.26
CA GLY A 154 -8.36 10.41 -4.02
C GLY A 154 -7.46 10.24 -2.81
N MET A 155 -7.72 11.02 -1.77
CA MET A 155 -7.15 10.81 -0.45
C MET A 155 -8.08 11.40 0.62
N GLY A 156 -8.01 10.85 1.82
CA GLY A 156 -8.88 11.26 2.91
C GLY A 156 -8.31 10.92 4.29
N GLN A 157 -9.04 11.36 5.31
CA GLN A 157 -8.78 11.04 6.71
C GLN A 157 -9.81 10.01 7.19
N GLY A 158 -9.43 9.16 8.12
CA GLY A 158 -10.24 8.07 8.64
C GLY A 158 -10.03 6.77 7.86
N ASN A 159 -10.97 5.84 8.06
CA ASN A 159 -11.04 4.63 7.25
C ASN A 159 -11.68 4.97 5.91
N PHE A 160 -11.11 4.43 4.84
CA PHE A 160 -11.72 4.51 3.51
C PHE A 160 -13.11 3.85 3.50
N ASP A 161 -14.08 4.54 2.91
CA ASP A 161 -15.42 4.05 2.66
C ASP A 161 -15.58 3.81 1.14
N ASN A 162 -15.75 2.54 0.77
CA ASN A 162 -15.83 2.13 -0.63
C ASN A 162 -17.13 2.56 -1.35
N GLU A 163 -18.12 3.06 -0.63
CA GLU A 163 -19.37 3.57 -1.19
C GLU A 163 -19.30 5.09 -1.40
N THR A 164 -18.70 5.81 -0.46
CA THR A 164 -18.75 7.29 -0.46
C THR A 164 -17.48 7.95 -0.98
N ASP A 165 -16.30 7.45 -0.65
CA ASP A 165 -15.03 8.09 -1.05
C ASP A 165 -14.76 8.04 -2.57
N PRO A 166 -15.11 6.97 -3.32
CA PRO A 166 -14.97 6.98 -4.78
C PRO A 166 -15.79 8.06 -5.48
N LEU A 167 -16.87 8.57 -4.86
CA LEU A 167 -17.71 9.62 -5.43
C LEU A 167 -17.01 10.98 -5.52
N ILE A 168 -15.95 11.18 -4.71
CA ILE A 168 -15.17 12.41 -4.68
C ILE A 168 -13.83 12.28 -5.40
N TYR A 169 -13.58 11.18 -6.11
CA TYR A 169 -12.33 11.00 -6.84
C TYR A 169 -12.15 12.06 -7.94
N ASN A 170 -10.94 12.59 -8.04
CA ASN A 170 -10.51 13.35 -9.21
C ASN A 170 -10.15 12.39 -10.34
N LEU A 171 -11.08 12.20 -11.28
CA LEU A 171 -10.88 11.38 -12.48
C LEU A 171 -10.63 12.23 -13.74
N VAL A 172 -10.45 13.54 -13.59
CA VAL A 172 -10.25 14.48 -14.71
C VAL A 172 -8.76 14.81 -14.85
N ASP A 173 -8.16 15.40 -13.83
CA ASP A 173 -6.76 15.85 -13.82
C ASP A 173 -5.96 15.45 -12.56
N PRO A 174 -6.10 14.22 -12.05
CA PRO A 174 -5.36 13.77 -10.87
C PRO A 174 -3.85 13.89 -11.10
N PRO A 175 -3.06 14.22 -10.08
CA PRO A 175 -1.62 14.31 -10.23
C PRO A 175 -1.05 12.93 -10.55
N LYS A 176 -0.15 12.90 -11.55
CA LYS A 176 0.61 11.72 -11.92
C LYS A 176 1.96 11.73 -11.21
N ALA A 177 2.17 10.78 -10.30
CA ALA A 177 3.36 10.70 -9.46
C ALA A 177 3.89 9.27 -9.37
N ASN A 178 5.16 9.09 -9.00
CA ASN A 178 5.73 7.77 -8.66
C ASN A 178 5.83 7.54 -7.15
N THR A 179 5.63 8.61 -6.36
CA THR A 179 5.69 8.62 -4.91
C THR A 179 4.61 9.54 -4.39
N PHE A 180 3.80 9.07 -3.43
CA PHE A 180 2.81 9.93 -2.78
C PHE A 180 2.56 9.51 -1.34
N ILE A 181 2.11 10.46 -0.53
CA ILE A 181 1.96 10.27 0.91
C ILE A 181 0.62 9.60 1.22
N VAL A 182 0.68 8.50 1.98
CA VAL A 182 -0.47 7.95 2.71
C VAL A 182 -0.53 8.62 4.08
N PRO A 183 -1.68 9.22 4.46
CA PRO A 183 -1.82 9.87 5.76
C PRO A 183 -1.87 8.82 6.89
N LYS A 184 -1.22 9.13 8.02
CA LYS A 184 -1.19 8.29 9.25
C LYS A 184 -2.51 7.59 9.55
N ASN A 185 -3.56 8.38 9.70
CA ASN A 185 -4.90 7.94 10.05
C ASN A 185 -5.85 8.23 8.87
N GLY A 186 -5.44 7.88 7.67
CA GLY A 186 -6.18 8.20 6.45
C GLY A 186 -5.88 7.22 5.33
N TRP A 187 -6.28 7.58 4.12
CA TRP A 187 -6.19 6.71 2.96
C TRP A 187 -5.75 7.48 1.71
N LEU A 188 -5.24 6.72 0.75
CA LEU A 188 -4.79 7.19 -0.56
C LEU A 188 -5.26 6.19 -1.63
N ALA A 189 -6.02 6.66 -2.61
CA ALA A 189 -6.42 5.87 -3.76
C ALA A 189 -5.58 6.25 -4.98
N ILE A 190 -4.95 5.25 -5.60
CA ILE A 190 -4.18 5.41 -6.84
C ILE A 190 -4.72 4.54 -7.95
N ARG A 191 -4.51 4.95 -9.20
CA ARG A 191 -4.78 4.14 -10.39
C ARG A 191 -3.61 4.13 -11.36
N PHE A 192 -3.37 2.98 -11.97
CA PHE A 192 -2.39 2.80 -13.05
C PHE A 192 -2.81 1.66 -13.97
N VAL A 193 -2.17 1.56 -15.14
CA VAL A 193 -2.28 0.40 -16.02
C VAL A 193 -1.00 -0.42 -15.87
N ALA A 194 -1.12 -1.74 -15.68
CA ALA A 194 0.02 -2.65 -15.58
C ALA A 194 0.59 -2.96 -16.99
N ASP A 195 1.18 -1.96 -17.64
CA ASP A 195 1.69 -2.00 -19.03
C ASP A 195 3.22 -2.07 -19.13
N ASN A 196 3.92 -2.30 -18.02
CA ASN A 196 5.37 -2.49 -17.98
C ASN A 196 5.72 -3.91 -17.49
N PRO A 197 6.04 -4.86 -18.39
CA PRO A 197 6.36 -6.24 -18.03
C PRO A 197 7.67 -6.34 -17.22
N GLY A 198 7.59 -6.90 -16.03
CA GLY A 198 8.77 -7.11 -15.19
C GLY A 198 8.42 -7.37 -13.74
N MET A 199 9.42 -7.28 -12.87
CA MET A 199 9.24 -7.26 -11.42
C MET A 199 9.23 -5.79 -10.96
N THR A 200 8.13 -5.38 -10.34
CA THR A 200 7.95 -4.05 -9.74
C THR A 200 7.83 -4.17 -8.24
N THR A 201 8.53 -3.31 -7.52
CA THR A 201 8.35 -3.12 -6.08
C THR A 201 7.44 -1.93 -5.80
N ILE A 202 6.60 -2.08 -4.78
CA ILE A 202 5.91 -0.97 -4.14
C ILE A 202 6.30 -0.96 -2.67
N SER A 203 6.78 0.17 -2.18
CA SER A 203 7.42 0.26 -0.87
C SER A 203 7.18 1.63 -0.24
N PHE A 204 7.23 1.71 1.07
CA PHE A 204 7.37 2.99 1.78
C PHE A 204 8.69 3.01 2.53
N SER A 205 9.31 4.17 2.57
CA SER A 205 10.49 4.44 3.37
C SER A 205 10.05 4.97 4.72
N ASN A 206 10.17 4.17 5.79
CA ASN A 206 10.11 4.65 7.17
C ASN A 206 10.91 3.83 8.19
N ILE A 207 11.66 2.80 7.81
CA ILE A 207 12.78 2.17 8.54
C ILE A 207 13.65 1.46 7.52
#